data_AF-A0A2M6ZTB7-F1
#
_entry.id   AF-A0A2M6ZTB7-F1
#
_cell.length_a   1.000
_cell.length_b   1.000
_cell.length_c   1.000
_cell.angle_alpha   90.00
_cell.angle_beta   90.00
_cell.angle_gamma   90.00
#
_symmetry.space_group_name_H-M   'P 1'
#
loop_
_entity.id
_entity.type
_entity.pdbx_description
1 polymer ?
#
loop_
_entity_poly.entity_id
_entity_poly.type
_entity_poly.pdbx_seq_one_letter_code
_entity_poly.pdbx_strand_id
1 'polypeptide(L)'
;QRTSDKVWKHCDDIGVPPEVRERMFDTPRVFSTPVFTVYLQDWFQLLSSLDICVRQQIAMRYDIDNLSELYTAVTGFETTPVQLQQAGARVLNMIKAINVREGFSRKDDSLPERWFEPLQAEGKEVRLMDYYRKQELTKDDLNAMLDEYYTERGWDVEKGIPTKELLTNLGMADIAEDLAKQGRLRDG
;
A
#
# COMPACT_ATOMS: atom_id res chain seq x y z
N GLN A 1 21.41 3.06 -15.01
CA GLN A 1 21.55 4.37 -14.33
C GLN A 1 20.32 5.25 -14.60
N ARG A 2 19.10 4.73 -14.36
CA ARG A 2 17.82 5.42 -14.71
C ARG A 2 16.60 4.87 -13.96
N THR A 3 16.77 4.46 -12.71
CA THR A 3 15.75 3.71 -11.94
C THR A 3 15.14 4.48 -10.77
N SER A 4 15.84 5.44 -10.16
CA SER A 4 15.30 6.30 -9.09
C SER A 4 14.34 7.35 -9.65
N ASP A 5 14.73 8.10 -10.68
CA ASP A 5 14.02 9.32 -11.10
C ASP A 5 12.60 9.07 -11.60
N LYS A 6 12.38 7.91 -12.25
CA LYS A 6 11.03 7.51 -12.69
C LYS A 6 10.13 7.12 -11.53
N VAL A 7 10.69 6.44 -10.53
CA VAL A 7 9.96 6.10 -9.31
C VAL A 7 9.65 7.38 -8.53
N TRP A 8 10.59 8.31 -8.45
CA TRP A 8 10.40 9.60 -7.78
C TRP A 8 9.31 10.42 -8.44
N LYS A 9 9.34 10.56 -9.78
CA LYS A 9 8.27 11.23 -10.50
C LYS A 9 6.92 10.55 -10.22
N HIS A 10 6.86 9.22 -10.24
CA HIS A 10 5.61 8.53 -9.97
C HIS A 10 5.14 8.71 -8.51
N CYS A 11 6.06 8.72 -7.55
CA CYS A 11 5.77 9.07 -6.16
C CYS A 11 5.15 10.46 -6.06
N ASP A 12 5.70 11.45 -6.76
CA ASP A 12 5.14 12.80 -6.81
C ASP A 12 3.75 12.81 -7.45
N ASP A 13 3.58 12.09 -8.58
CA ASP A 13 2.30 12.01 -9.31
C ASP A 13 1.18 11.40 -8.44
N ILE A 14 1.48 10.40 -7.60
CA ILE A 14 0.48 9.79 -6.68
C ILE A 14 0.44 10.47 -5.30
N GLY A 15 1.23 11.54 -5.12
CA GLY A 15 1.33 12.39 -3.93
C GLY A 15 1.97 11.74 -2.70
N VAL A 16 2.91 10.82 -2.88
CA VAL A 16 3.76 10.34 -1.77
C VAL A 16 4.46 11.54 -1.12
N PRO A 17 4.36 11.71 0.21
CA PRO A 17 5.06 12.81 0.88
C PRO A 17 6.58 12.77 0.66
N PRO A 18 7.26 13.93 0.48
CA PRO A 18 8.70 13.96 0.15
C PRO A 18 9.59 13.20 1.14
N GLU A 19 9.30 13.29 2.43
CA GLU A 19 10.02 12.60 3.50
C GLU A 19 9.85 11.07 3.43
N VAL A 20 8.70 10.61 2.94
CA VAL A 20 8.41 9.20 2.69
C VAL A 20 9.20 8.73 1.46
N ARG A 21 9.13 9.51 0.38
CA ARG A 21 9.86 9.24 -0.86
C ARG A 21 11.36 9.11 -0.60
N GLU A 22 11.93 9.94 0.27
CA GLU A 22 13.35 9.88 0.64
C GLU A 22 13.67 8.61 1.45
N ARG A 23 12.91 8.31 2.51
CA ARG A 23 13.15 7.09 3.32
C ARG A 23 12.95 5.80 2.54
N MET A 24 12.12 5.79 1.50
CA MET A 24 11.95 4.63 0.63
C MET A 24 13.27 4.18 -0.01
N PHE A 25 14.23 5.08 -0.23
CA PHE A 25 15.54 4.75 -0.81
C PHE A 25 16.67 4.67 0.23
N ASP A 26 16.40 5.06 1.48
CA ASP A 26 17.34 4.97 2.61
C ASP A 26 17.11 3.69 3.42
N THR A 27 17.35 2.54 2.77
CA THR A 27 17.14 1.22 3.35
C THR A 27 18.26 0.26 2.93
N PRO A 28 18.61 -0.75 3.74
CA PRO A 28 19.59 -1.78 3.36
C PRO A 28 19.30 -2.47 2.02
N ARG A 29 18.02 -2.51 1.60
CA ARG A 29 17.57 -3.09 0.33
C ARG A 29 17.59 -2.13 -0.85
N VAL A 30 18.20 -0.93 -0.70
CA VAL A 30 18.27 0.17 -1.68
C VAL A 30 16.91 0.80 -2.03
N PHE A 31 15.82 0.05 -1.96
CA PHE A 31 14.46 0.53 -2.16
C PHE A 31 13.44 -0.32 -1.37
N SER A 32 12.65 0.32 -0.53
CA SER A 32 11.58 -0.31 0.24
C SER A 32 10.34 -0.45 -0.64
N THR A 33 10.24 -1.59 -1.33
CA THR A 33 9.02 -1.97 -2.04
C THR A 33 7.78 -2.05 -1.15
N PRO A 34 7.85 -2.45 0.15
CA PRO A 34 6.69 -2.44 1.03
C PRO A 34 6.10 -1.04 1.23
N VAL A 35 6.96 -0.06 1.56
CA VAL A 35 6.53 1.33 1.77
C VAL A 35 5.95 1.90 0.48
N PHE A 36 6.60 1.69 -0.66
CA PHE A 36 6.06 2.10 -1.96
C PHE A 36 4.70 1.45 -2.28
N THR A 37 4.52 0.18 -1.91
CA THR A 37 3.27 -0.57 -2.15
C THR A 37 2.08 0.04 -1.42
N VAL A 38 2.26 0.61 -0.23
CA VAL A 38 1.17 1.28 0.52
C VAL A 38 0.52 2.36 -0.33
N TYR A 39 1.32 3.29 -0.85
CA TYR A 39 0.84 4.41 -1.64
C TYR A 39 0.31 3.98 -3.02
N LEU A 40 0.95 2.99 -3.64
CA LEU A 40 0.49 2.45 -4.91
C LEU A 40 -0.89 1.79 -4.79
N GLN A 41 -1.14 1.07 -3.69
CA GLN A 41 -2.44 0.47 -3.44
C GLN A 41 -3.50 1.53 -3.18
N ASP A 42 -3.20 2.59 -2.44
CA ASP A 42 -4.14 3.69 -2.19
C ASP A 42 -4.51 4.41 -3.48
N TRP A 43 -3.52 4.65 -4.33
CA TRP A 43 -3.71 5.18 -5.67
C TRP A 43 -4.62 4.29 -6.52
N PHE A 44 -4.40 2.99 -6.53
CA PHE A 44 -5.25 2.06 -7.27
C PHE A 44 -6.67 1.98 -6.73
N GLN A 45 -6.87 2.08 -5.41
CA GLN A 45 -8.22 2.15 -4.84
C GLN A 45 -8.92 3.46 -5.21
N LEU A 46 -8.20 4.57 -5.24
CA LEU A 46 -8.73 5.84 -5.71
C LEU A 46 -9.16 5.74 -7.18
N LEU A 47 -8.27 5.29 -8.07
CA LEU A 47 -8.60 5.14 -9.50
C LEU A 47 -9.79 4.20 -9.72
N SER A 48 -9.84 3.07 -9.01
CA SER A 48 -10.96 2.12 -9.09
C SER A 48 -12.27 2.75 -8.61
N SER A 49 -12.23 3.59 -7.58
CA SER A 49 -13.41 4.30 -7.07
C SER A 49 -13.92 5.38 -8.02
N LEU A 50 -13.03 5.93 -8.85
CA LEU A 50 -13.34 6.90 -9.90
C LEU A 50 -13.69 6.24 -11.25
N ASP A 51 -13.72 4.91 -11.30
CA ASP A 51 -13.88 4.11 -12.53
C ASP A 51 -12.84 4.43 -13.62
N ILE A 52 -11.64 4.84 -13.20
CA ILE A 52 -10.52 5.11 -14.10
C ILE A 52 -9.75 3.82 -14.34
N CYS A 53 -9.53 3.48 -15.61
CA CYS A 53 -8.78 2.29 -15.99
C CYS A 53 -7.36 2.30 -15.41
N VAL A 54 -7.05 1.33 -14.56
CA VAL A 54 -5.72 1.17 -13.91
C VAL A 54 -4.62 0.65 -14.84
N ARG A 55 -4.92 0.41 -16.12
CA ARG A 55 -3.87 0.03 -17.09
C ARG A 55 -2.82 1.12 -17.13
N GLN A 56 -1.55 0.73 -17.05
CA GLN A 56 -0.43 1.64 -16.87
C GLN A 56 -0.43 2.84 -17.84
N GLN A 57 -0.70 2.61 -19.13
CA GLN A 57 -0.76 3.67 -20.15
C GLN A 57 -1.89 4.70 -19.96
N ILE A 58 -2.92 4.36 -19.18
CA ILE A 58 -4.01 5.25 -18.80
C ILE A 58 -3.70 5.88 -17.45
N ALA A 59 -3.38 5.07 -16.43
CA ALA A 59 -3.09 5.54 -15.08
C ALA A 59 -1.97 6.59 -15.03
N MET A 60 -0.93 6.46 -15.85
CA MET A 60 0.19 7.43 -15.92
C MET A 60 -0.18 8.78 -16.56
N ARG A 61 -1.43 8.99 -17.00
CA ARG A 61 -1.91 10.30 -17.48
C ARG A 61 -2.52 11.14 -16.36
N TYR A 62 -2.70 10.55 -15.18
CA TYR A 62 -3.31 11.18 -14.04
C TYR A 62 -2.25 11.37 -12.96
N ASP A 63 -2.36 12.49 -12.27
CA ASP A 63 -1.66 12.80 -11.03
C ASP A 63 -2.71 13.26 -10.02
N ILE A 64 -2.34 13.30 -8.75
CA ILE A 64 -3.30 13.58 -7.68
C ILE A 64 -3.90 15.00 -7.77
N ASP A 65 -3.14 15.95 -8.32
CA ASP A 65 -3.58 17.33 -8.50
C ASP A 65 -4.67 17.40 -9.58
N ASN A 66 -4.39 16.86 -10.77
CA ASN A 66 -5.35 16.88 -11.87
C ASN A 66 -6.59 16.03 -11.58
N LEU A 67 -6.48 14.93 -10.81
CA LEU A 67 -7.65 14.17 -10.39
C LEU A 67 -8.53 14.95 -9.43
N SER A 68 -7.95 15.73 -8.52
CA SER A 68 -8.73 16.57 -7.60
C SER A 68 -9.52 17.65 -8.32
N GLU A 69 -8.92 18.26 -9.35
CA GLU A 69 -9.58 19.23 -10.22
C GLU A 69 -10.68 18.58 -11.06
N LEU A 70 -10.40 17.43 -11.69
CA LEU A 70 -11.36 16.69 -12.50
C LEU A 70 -12.56 16.22 -11.66
N TYR A 71 -12.31 15.68 -10.47
CA TYR A 71 -13.37 15.25 -9.54
C TYR A 71 -14.28 16.42 -9.18
N THR A 72 -13.69 17.57 -8.80
CA THR A 72 -14.45 18.78 -8.44
C THR A 72 -15.27 19.29 -9.62
N ALA A 73 -14.66 19.35 -10.82
CA ALA A 73 -15.31 19.84 -12.03
C ALA A 73 -16.48 18.96 -12.49
N VAL A 74 -16.36 17.64 -12.37
CA VAL A 74 -17.39 16.68 -12.80
C VAL A 74 -18.52 16.54 -11.79
N THR A 75 -18.20 16.50 -10.50
CA THR A 75 -19.18 16.17 -9.44
C THR A 75 -19.79 17.40 -8.76
N GLY A 76 -19.09 18.55 -8.80
CA GLY A 76 -19.44 19.74 -8.02
C GLY A 76 -19.06 19.66 -6.54
N PHE A 77 -18.49 18.54 -6.07
CA PHE A 77 -17.98 18.43 -4.70
C PHE A 77 -16.53 18.89 -4.64
N GLU A 78 -16.28 19.99 -3.94
CA GLU A 78 -14.92 20.49 -3.72
C GLU A 78 -14.07 19.45 -2.97
N THR A 79 -12.89 19.18 -3.50
CA THR A 79 -11.90 18.31 -2.85
C THR A 79 -10.49 18.83 -3.04
N THR A 80 -9.55 18.29 -2.26
CA THR A 80 -8.11 18.56 -2.39
C THR A 80 -7.35 17.28 -2.71
N PRO A 81 -6.12 17.37 -3.23
CA PRO A 81 -5.27 16.20 -3.46
C PRO A 81 -5.16 15.31 -2.22
N VAL A 82 -4.89 15.90 -1.05
CA VAL A 82 -4.78 15.20 0.24
C VAL A 82 -6.07 14.46 0.60
N GLN A 83 -7.24 15.07 0.38
CA GLN A 83 -8.53 14.44 0.66
C GLN A 83 -8.79 13.23 -0.25
N LEU A 84 -8.41 13.30 -1.53
CA LEU A 84 -8.51 12.17 -2.45
C LEU A 84 -7.56 11.02 -2.07
N GLN A 85 -6.34 11.33 -1.63
CA GLN A 85 -5.41 10.30 -1.13
C GLN A 85 -5.97 9.61 0.11
N GLN A 86 -6.49 10.38 1.06
CA GLN A 86 -7.16 9.84 2.24
C GLN A 86 -8.37 8.98 1.87
N ALA A 87 -9.08 9.30 0.78
CA ALA A 87 -10.16 8.45 0.28
C ALA A 87 -9.65 7.09 -0.23
N GLY A 88 -8.54 7.06 -0.99
CA GLY A 88 -7.89 5.81 -1.41
C GLY A 88 -7.45 4.96 -0.23
N ALA A 89 -6.78 5.57 0.75
CA ALA A 89 -6.37 4.92 1.99
C ALA A 89 -7.56 4.37 2.80
N ARG A 90 -8.65 5.14 2.88
CA ARG A 90 -9.91 4.71 3.53
C ARG A 90 -10.50 3.47 2.87
N VAL A 91 -10.55 3.42 1.54
CA VAL A 91 -11.10 2.28 0.80
C VAL A 91 -10.32 1.00 1.08
N LEU A 92 -8.97 1.03 1.02
CA LEU A 92 -8.21 -0.19 1.31
C LEU A 92 -8.36 -0.64 2.77
N ASN A 93 -8.37 0.30 3.71
CA ASN A 93 -8.55 -0.02 5.12
C ASN A 93 -9.95 -0.55 5.44
N MET A 94 -10.97 -0.08 4.73
CA MET A 94 -12.32 -0.68 4.75
C MET A 94 -12.29 -2.13 4.29
N ILE A 95 -11.62 -2.43 3.16
CA ILE A 95 -11.48 -3.80 2.65
C ILE A 95 -10.77 -4.69 3.68
N LYS A 96 -9.68 -4.21 4.29
CA LYS A 96 -8.98 -4.97 5.35
C LYS A 96 -9.89 -5.16 6.57
N ALA A 97 -10.63 -4.13 6.99
CA ALA A 97 -11.55 -4.23 8.13
C ALA A 97 -12.64 -5.29 7.90
N ILE A 98 -13.19 -5.38 6.69
CA ILE A 98 -14.13 -6.45 6.30
C ILE A 98 -13.46 -7.82 6.47
N ASN A 99 -12.25 -8.01 5.95
CA ASN A 99 -11.53 -9.28 6.09
C ASN A 99 -11.26 -9.62 7.57
N VAL A 100 -10.86 -8.64 8.38
CA VAL A 100 -10.60 -8.82 9.82
C VAL A 100 -11.87 -9.21 10.56
N ARG A 101 -13.02 -8.62 10.22
CA ARG A 101 -14.34 -9.01 10.75
C ARG A 101 -14.60 -10.50 10.52
N GLU A 102 -14.34 -10.97 9.30
CA GLU A 102 -14.45 -12.38 8.90
C GLU A 102 -13.35 -13.29 9.49
N GLY A 103 -12.39 -12.74 10.23
CA GLY A 103 -11.38 -13.49 10.98
C GLY A 103 -10.03 -13.65 10.28
N PHE A 104 -9.78 -12.91 9.21
CA PHE A 104 -8.45 -12.82 8.61
C PHE A 104 -7.51 -12.05 9.55
N SER A 105 -6.25 -12.50 9.61
CA SER A 105 -5.16 -11.83 10.32
C SER A 105 -3.85 -11.98 9.57
N ARG A 106 -2.74 -11.52 10.19
CA ARG A 106 -1.38 -11.68 9.66
C ARG A 106 -1.06 -13.09 9.17
N LYS A 107 -1.62 -14.13 9.80
CA LYS A 107 -1.40 -15.53 9.40
C LYS A 107 -1.87 -15.83 7.96
N ASP A 108 -2.85 -15.07 7.48
CA ASP A 108 -3.49 -15.25 6.18
C ASP A 108 -2.80 -14.41 5.10
N ASP A 109 -2.03 -13.39 5.50
CA ASP A 109 -1.11 -12.61 4.64
C ASP A 109 0.17 -13.43 4.34
N SER A 110 -0.02 -14.69 3.95
CA SER A 110 1.04 -15.70 3.77
C SER A 110 1.55 -15.75 2.33
N LEU A 111 2.81 -16.17 2.19
CA LEU A 111 3.51 -16.21 0.92
C LEU A 111 3.61 -17.66 0.43
N PRO A 112 3.38 -17.94 -0.87
CA PRO A 112 3.48 -19.29 -1.39
C PRO A 112 4.91 -19.84 -1.23
N GLU A 113 5.05 -21.04 -0.64
CA GLU A 113 6.38 -21.66 -0.42
C GLU A 113 7.17 -21.84 -1.72
N ARG A 114 6.48 -22.03 -2.85
CA ARG A 114 7.08 -22.13 -4.19
C ARG A 114 7.93 -20.92 -4.58
N TRP A 115 7.70 -19.74 -3.99
CA TRP A 115 8.49 -18.54 -4.28
C TRP A 115 9.95 -18.65 -3.81
N PHE A 116 10.23 -19.47 -2.80
CA PHE A 116 11.58 -19.67 -2.25
C PHE A 116 12.32 -20.84 -2.90
N GLU A 117 11.67 -21.53 -3.82
CA GLU A 117 12.31 -22.56 -4.62
C GLU A 117 12.83 -21.96 -5.93
N PRO A 118 13.98 -22.43 -6.45
CA PRO A 118 14.49 -21.90 -7.69
C PRO A 118 13.55 -22.19 -8.88
N LEU A 119 13.39 -21.19 -9.74
CA LEU A 119 12.66 -21.29 -11.01
C LEU A 119 13.65 -21.51 -12.15
N GLN A 120 13.26 -22.32 -13.14
CA GLN A 120 14.03 -22.51 -14.36
C GLN A 120 13.44 -21.64 -15.46
N ALA A 121 14.20 -20.67 -15.95
CA ALA A 121 13.80 -19.80 -17.06
C ALA A 121 14.97 -19.60 -18.02
N GLU A 122 14.73 -19.85 -19.32
CA GLU A 122 15.75 -19.68 -20.38
C GLU A 122 17.09 -20.41 -20.10
N GLY A 123 17.03 -21.58 -19.45
CA GLY A 123 18.21 -22.37 -19.09
C GLY A 123 19.03 -21.81 -17.92
N LYS A 124 18.47 -20.85 -17.17
CA LYS A 124 19.08 -20.29 -15.96
C LYS A 124 18.17 -20.52 -14.75
N GLU A 125 18.82 -20.71 -13.62
CA GLU A 125 18.17 -20.68 -12.33
C GLU A 125 17.87 -19.21 -11.96
N VAL A 126 16.61 -18.92 -11.68
CA VAL A 126 16.13 -17.61 -11.22
C VAL A 126 15.54 -17.79 -9.84
N ARG A 127 15.93 -16.91 -8.92
CA ARG A 127 15.47 -16.88 -7.54
C ARG A 127 14.70 -15.60 -7.27
N LEU A 128 13.96 -15.58 -6.18
CA LEU A 128 13.28 -14.35 -5.74
C LEU A 128 14.34 -13.35 -5.26
N MET A 129 14.40 -12.19 -5.90
CA MET A 129 15.37 -11.15 -5.59
C MET A 129 14.65 -9.86 -5.18
N ASP A 130 15.37 -8.98 -4.49
CA ASP A 130 14.95 -7.59 -4.30
C ASP A 130 14.81 -6.85 -5.64
N TYR A 131 14.22 -5.64 -5.59
CA TYR A 131 13.87 -4.86 -6.77
C TYR A 131 15.08 -4.59 -7.70
N TYR A 132 16.26 -4.37 -7.11
CA TYR A 132 17.50 -4.10 -7.84
C TYR A 132 18.35 -5.34 -8.13
N ARG A 133 17.86 -6.53 -7.78
CA ARG A 133 18.56 -7.82 -7.95
C ARG A 133 19.94 -7.83 -7.31
N LYS A 134 20.07 -7.21 -6.14
CA LYS A 134 21.27 -7.17 -5.30
C LYS A 134 21.31 -8.30 -4.27
N GLN A 135 20.14 -8.74 -3.80
CA GLN A 135 20.04 -9.81 -2.81
C GLN A 135 18.90 -10.76 -3.13
N GLU A 136 19.12 -12.05 -2.86
CA GLU A 136 18.05 -13.05 -2.81
C GLU A 136 17.19 -12.80 -1.58
N LEU A 137 15.87 -12.90 -1.72
CA LEU A 137 14.92 -12.70 -0.63
C LEU A 137 14.55 -14.04 0.00
N THR A 138 14.77 -14.13 1.30
CA THR A 138 14.36 -15.27 2.12
C THR A 138 12.93 -15.06 2.66
N LYS A 139 12.40 -16.10 3.31
CA LYS A 139 11.11 -16.00 4.01
C LYS A 139 11.14 -14.98 5.14
N ASP A 140 12.26 -14.87 5.84
CA ASP A 140 12.45 -13.91 6.93
C ASP A 140 12.52 -12.48 6.39
N ASP A 141 13.17 -12.27 5.23
CA ASP A 141 13.18 -10.96 4.56
C ASP A 141 11.77 -10.50 4.20
N LEU A 142 10.94 -11.41 3.67
CA LEU A 142 9.57 -11.06 3.30
C LEU A 142 8.67 -10.84 4.53
N ASN A 143 8.89 -11.56 5.64
CA ASN A 143 8.21 -11.27 6.91
C ASN A 143 8.59 -9.88 7.45
N ALA A 144 9.87 -9.51 7.39
CA ALA A 144 10.31 -8.16 7.76
C ALA A 144 9.73 -7.09 6.82
N MET A 145 9.61 -7.40 5.53
CA MET A 145 8.93 -6.55 4.56
C MET A 145 7.43 -6.39 4.86
N LEU A 146 6.75 -7.42 5.37
CA LEU A 146 5.37 -7.30 5.86
C LEU A 146 5.29 -6.41 7.11
N ASP A 147 6.27 -6.47 8.01
CA ASP A 147 6.33 -5.59 9.19
C ASP A 147 6.47 -4.12 8.78
N GLU A 148 7.34 -3.84 7.81
CA GLU A 148 7.48 -2.51 7.22
C GLU A 148 6.19 -2.04 6.57
N TYR A 149 5.53 -2.92 5.80
CA TYR A 149 4.24 -2.62 5.20
C TYR A 149 3.20 -2.27 6.26
N TYR A 150 3.04 -3.06 7.32
CA TYR A 150 2.07 -2.79 8.39
C TYR A 150 2.40 -1.52 9.17
N THR A 151 3.68 -1.28 9.44
CA THR A 151 4.12 -0.06 10.12
C THR A 151 3.76 1.17 9.31
N GLU A 152 4.10 1.19 8.02
CA GLU A 152 3.77 2.28 7.10
C GLU A 152 2.25 2.47 6.96
N ARG A 153 1.51 1.36 6.97
CA ARG A 153 0.06 1.35 6.87
C ARG A 153 -0.65 1.86 8.13
N GLY A 154 0.03 1.92 9.28
CA GLY A 154 -0.58 2.19 10.58
C GLY A 154 -1.35 0.99 11.16
N TRP A 155 -0.90 -0.23 10.88
CA TRP A 155 -1.48 -1.49 11.35
C TRP A 155 -0.66 -2.07 12.51
N ASP A 156 -1.32 -2.87 13.35
CA ASP A 156 -0.66 -3.71 14.36
C ASP A 156 0.22 -4.74 13.64
N VAL A 157 1.54 -4.67 13.85
CA VAL A 157 2.52 -5.51 13.16
C VAL A 157 2.29 -7.00 13.45
N GLU A 158 1.93 -7.36 14.68
CA GLU A 158 1.75 -8.76 15.08
C GLU A 158 0.45 -9.34 14.51
N LYS A 159 -0.61 -8.54 14.47
CA LYS A 159 -1.94 -9.00 14.06
C LYS A 159 -2.25 -8.76 12.58
N GLY A 160 -1.57 -7.82 11.94
CA GLY A 160 -1.89 -7.35 10.59
C GLY A 160 -3.25 -6.66 10.51
N ILE A 161 -3.63 -5.90 11.55
CA ILE A 161 -4.96 -5.28 11.67
C ILE A 161 -4.82 -3.74 11.74
N PRO A 162 -5.66 -2.96 11.02
CA PRO A 162 -5.69 -1.50 11.15
C PRO A 162 -5.85 -1.04 12.61
N THR A 163 -5.04 -0.09 13.07
CA THR A 163 -5.19 0.44 14.44
C THR A 163 -6.48 1.26 14.60
N LYS A 164 -6.99 1.35 15.83
CA LYS A 164 -8.15 2.20 16.16
C LYS A 164 -7.89 3.67 15.81
N GLU A 165 -6.68 4.15 16.07
CA GLU A 165 -6.24 5.50 15.72
C GLU A 165 -6.33 5.75 14.21
N LEU A 166 -5.74 4.86 13.40
CA LEU A 166 -5.80 4.95 11.95
C LEU A 166 -7.24 4.99 11.43
N LEU A 167 -8.09 4.06 11.87
CA LEU A 167 -9.49 3.99 11.43
C LEU A 167 -10.25 5.28 11.81
N THR A 168 -10.01 5.82 13.01
CA THR A 168 -10.62 7.08 13.45
C THR A 168 -10.16 8.26 12.60
N ASN A 169 -8.85 8.36 12.32
CA ASN A 169 -8.27 9.41 11.48
C ASN A 169 -8.78 9.37 10.03
N LEU A 170 -9.15 8.18 9.54
CA LEU A 170 -9.77 8.01 8.22
C LEU A 170 -11.29 8.22 8.21
N GLY A 171 -11.91 8.57 9.35
CA GLY A 171 -13.35 8.79 9.47
C GLY A 171 -14.18 7.50 9.56
N MET A 172 -13.58 6.41 10.05
CA MET A 172 -14.19 5.07 10.20
C MET A 172 -14.27 4.65 11.68
N ALA A 173 -14.65 5.58 12.56
CA ALA A 173 -14.73 5.34 14.00
C ALA A 173 -15.78 4.26 14.36
N ASP A 174 -16.90 4.24 13.64
CA ASP A 174 -17.96 3.23 13.76
C ASP A 174 -17.45 1.81 13.48
N ILE A 175 -16.61 1.67 12.46
CA ILE A 175 -15.96 0.39 12.10
C ILE A 175 -14.96 -0.03 13.18
N ALA A 176 -14.18 0.92 13.70
CA ALA A 176 -13.25 0.64 14.78
C ALA A 176 -13.98 0.13 16.04
N GLU A 177 -15.13 0.72 16.37
CA GLU A 177 -15.98 0.27 17.47
C GLU A 177 -16.59 -1.11 17.22
N ASP A 178 -17.06 -1.41 16.01
CA ASP A 178 -17.62 -2.72 15.66
C ASP A 178 -16.56 -3.82 15.80
N LEU A 179 -15.36 -3.61 15.25
CA LEU A 179 -14.25 -4.54 15.38
C LEU A 179 -13.81 -4.73 16.84
N ALA A 180 -13.87 -3.68 17.66
CA ALA A 180 -13.57 -3.78 19.09
C ALA A 180 -14.63 -4.60 19.85
N LYS A 181 -15.93 -4.40 19.57
CA LYS A 181 -17.03 -5.18 20.15
C LYS A 181 -16.92 -6.68 19.82
N GLN A 182 -16.38 -7.00 18.64
CA GLN A 182 -16.12 -8.38 18.22
C GLN A 182 -14.78 -8.95 18.75
N GLY A 183 -14.02 -8.17 19.55
CA GLY A 183 -12.74 -8.58 20.12
C GLY A 183 -11.60 -8.68 19.11
N ARG A 184 -11.76 -8.09 17.91
CA ARG A 184 -10.73 -8.05 16.85
C ARG A 184 -9.73 -6.92 17.09
N LEU A 185 -10.22 -5.79 17.58
CA LEU A 185 -9.41 -4.68 18.08
C LEU A 185 -9.42 -4.67 19.60
N ARG A 186 -8.25 -4.41 20.19
CA ARG A 186 -8.16 -4.03 21.60
C ARG A 186 -7.87 -2.54 21.65
N ASP A 187 -8.51 -1.84 22.57
CA ASP A 187 -8.01 -0.53 22.96
C ASP A 187 -6.59 -0.72 23.49
N GLY A 188 -5.67 0.12 23.03
CA GLY A 188 -4.25 0.08 23.44
C GLY A 188 -4.11 0.11 24.96
#